data_AF-A0A455U1A1-F1
#
_entry.id   AF-A0A455U1A1-F1
#
_cell.length_a   1.000
_cell.length_b   1.000
_cell.length_c   1.000
_cell.angle_alpha   90.00
_cell.angle_beta   90.00
_cell.angle_gamma   90.00
#
_symmetry.space_group_name_H-M   'P 1'
#
loop_
_entity.id
_entity.type
_entity.pdbx_description
1 polymer ?
#
loop_
_entity_poly.entity_id
_entity_poly.type
_entity_poly.pdbx_seq_one_letter_code
_entity_poly.pdbx_strand_id
1 'polypeptide(L)'
;MRAGPASQSYGLQVAQLAGVPGHVIKRAREKLMSLEHHDVDTTRQAPRSTPQQNDLFAAAPHPVVEALENVDMDGLTPREALSLLYQWRDLI
;
A
#
# COMPACT_ATOMS: atom_id res chain seq x y z
N MET A 1 -22.87 -23.59 -7.47
CA MET A 1 -22.30 -22.25 -7.16
C MET A 1 -21.04 -22.09 -8.00
N ARG A 2 -21.03 -21.17 -8.98
CA ARG A 2 -19.83 -20.93 -9.79
C ARG A 2 -18.93 -19.95 -9.02
N ALA A 3 -17.81 -20.44 -8.51
CA ALA A 3 -16.71 -19.60 -8.04
C ALA A 3 -15.99 -19.08 -9.29
N GLY A 4 -16.46 -17.97 -9.83
CA GLY A 4 -15.67 -17.14 -10.74
C GLY A 4 -14.85 -16.15 -9.90
N PRO A 5 -13.65 -15.77 -10.34
CA PRO A 5 -12.92 -14.67 -9.69
C PRO A 5 -13.85 -13.45 -9.68
N ALA A 6 -13.98 -12.80 -8.53
CA ALA A 6 -14.75 -11.58 -8.36
C ALA A 6 -13.99 -10.38 -8.94
N SER A 7 -13.58 -10.50 -10.20
CA SER A 7 -12.95 -9.45 -10.97
C SER A 7 -14.02 -8.76 -11.77
N GLN A 8 -14.31 -7.52 -11.37
CA GLN A 8 -14.80 -6.39 -12.17
C GLN A 8 -15.84 -5.64 -11.35
N SER A 9 -15.37 -4.59 -10.66
CA SER A 9 -16.01 -3.27 -10.45
C SER A 9 -17.47 -3.16 -9.99
N TYR A 10 -18.19 -4.26 -9.81
CA TYR A 10 -19.60 -4.32 -9.47
C TYR A 10 -19.83 -3.93 -8.00
N GLY A 11 -18.83 -4.18 -7.13
CA GLY A 11 -18.87 -3.79 -5.73
C GLY A 11 -19.02 -2.27 -5.51
N LEU A 12 -18.37 -1.45 -6.34
CA LEU A 12 -18.54 0.02 -6.27
C LEU A 12 -19.91 0.46 -6.77
N GLN A 13 -20.46 -0.23 -7.77
CA GLN A 13 -21.78 0.08 -8.33
C GLN A 13 -22.92 -0.30 -7.36
N VAL A 14 -22.77 -1.43 -6.66
CA VAL A 14 -23.70 -1.83 -5.59
C VAL A 14 -23.56 -0.90 -4.37
N ALA A 15 -22.34 -0.49 -4.00
CA ALA A 15 -22.14 0.47 -2.91
C ALA A 15 -22.80 1.82 -3.20
N GLN A 16 -22.76 2.29 -4.45
CA GLN A 16 -23.48 3.50 -4.86
C GLN A 16 -25.01 3.32 -4.76
N LEU A 17 -25.54 2.15 -5.14
CA LEU A 17 -26.97 1.84 -4.99
C LEU A 17 -27.40 1.71 -3.52
N ALA A 18 -26.49 1.28 -2.65
CA ALA A 18 -26.69 1.16 -1.21
C ALA A 18 -26.60 2.50 -0.45
N GLY A 19 -26.41 3.62 -1.16
CA GLY A 19 -26.37 4.96 -0.55
C GLY A 19 -25.05 5.31 0.13
N VAL A 20 -23.96 4.63 -0.20
CA VAL A 20 -22.63 4.98 0.31
C VAL A 20 -22.25 6.40 -0.15
N PRO A 21 -21.72 7.26 0.75
CA PRO A 21 -21.36 8.63 0.39
C PRO A 21 -20.39 8.71 -0.79
N GLY A 22 -20.64 9.63 -1.72
CA GLY A 22 -19.86 9.74 -2.96
C GLY A 22 -18.34 9.95 -2.75
N HIS A 23 -17.94 10.61 -1.66
CA HIS A 23 -16.52 10.79 -1.33
C HIS A 23 -15.83 9.46 -0.97
N VAL A 24 -16.56 8.49 -0.41
CA VAL A 24 -16.05 7.14 -0.10
C VAL A 24 -15.88 6.35 -1.38
N ILE A 25 -16.87 6.39 -2.28
CA ILE A 25 -16.80 5.74 -3.61
C ILE A 25 -15.63 6.28 -4.43
N LYS A 26 -15.38 7.60 -4.38
CA LYS A 26 -14.25 8.24 -5.05
C LYS A 26 -12.91 7.72 -4.54
N ARG A 27 -12.70 7.70 -3.22
CA ARG A 27 -11.46 7.16 -2.62
C ARG A 27 -11.25 5.69 -2.92
N ALA A 28 -12.32 4.90 -2.88
CA ALA A 28 -12.24 3.49 -3.21
C ALA A 28 -11.85 3.26 -4.68
N ARG A 29 -12.32 4.10 -5.60
CA ARG A 29 -11.89 4.08 -7.01
C ARG A 29 -10.43 4.45 -7.20
N GLU A 30 -9.95 5.48 -6.50
CA GLU A 30 -8.53 5.89 -6.51
C GLU A 30 -7.62 4.76 -6.02
N LYS A 31 -8.00 4.08 -4.94
CA LYS A 31 -7.25 2.93 -4.42
C LYS A 31 -7.27 1.74 -5.38
N LEU A 32 -8.40 1.46 -6.02
CA LEU A 32 -8.51 0.41 -7.03
C LEU A 32 -7.55 0.67 -8.20
N MET A 33 -7.54 1.90 -8.73
CA MET A 33 -6.63 2.30 -9.81
C MET A 33 -5.16 2.13 -9.40
N SER A 34 -4.81 2.52 -8.18
CA SER A 34 -3.46 2.33 -7.64
C SER A 34 -3.06 0.84 -7.60
N LEU A 35 -3.94 -0.04 -7.12
CA LEU A 35 -3.67 -1.47 -7.03
C LEU A 35 -3.55 -2.12 -8.42
N GLU A 36 -4.42 -1.76 -9.36
CA GLU A 36 -4.36 -2.26 -10.74
C GLU A 36 -3.05 -1.85 -11.43
N HIS A 37 -2.57 -0.62 -11.22
CA HIS A 37 -1.29 -0.17 -11.80
C HIS A 37 -0.09 -0.97 -11.26
N HIS A 38 -0.09 -1.33 -9.98
CA HIS A 38 1.01 -2.12 -9.38
C HIS A 38 1.05 -3.56 -9.91
N ASP A 39 -0.11 -4.15 -10.24
CA ASP A 39 -0.21 -5.50 -10.81
C ASP A 39 0.33 -5.56 -12.26
N VAL A 40 0.12 -4.48 -13.04
CA VAL A 40 0.60 -4.40 -14.43
C VAL A 40 2.13 -4.29 -14.52
N ASP A 41 2.77 -3.54 -13.61
CA ASP A 41 4.23 -3.42 -13.59
C ASP A 41 4.92 -4.71 -13.13
N THR A 42 4.33 -5.47 -12.20
CA THR A 42 4.86 -6.77 -11.76
C THR A 42 4.77 -7.85 -12.84
N THR A 43 3.80 -7.75 -13.75
CA THR A 43 3.52 -8.78 -14.78
C THR A 43 4.47 -8.69 -15.99
N ARG A 44 5.18 -7.58 -16.19
CA ARG A 44 6.07 -7.39 -17.35
C ARG A 44 7.45 -8.05 -17.24
N GLN A 45 7.84 -8.61 -16.09
CA GLN A 45 9.21 -9.11 -15.87
C GLN A 45 9.38 -10.60 -15.49
N ALA A 46 8.34 -11.44 -15.45
CA ALA A 46 8.54 -12.85 -15.06
C ALA A 46 7.90 -13.87 -16.01
N PRO A 47 8.61 -14.96 -16.39
CA PRO A 47 8.01 -16.08 -17.08
C PRO A 47 7.09 -16.84 -16.12
N ARG A 48 5.93 -17.24 -16.65
CA ARG A 48 4.88 -18.05 -16.01
C ARG A 48 5.45 -19.10 -15.05
N SER A 49 5.37 -18.82 -13.75
CA SER A 49 5.61 -19.82 -12.71
C SER A 49 4.78 -19.46 -11.49
N THR A 50 3.68 -20.19 -11.29
CA THR A 50 2.78 -20.19 -10.13
C THR A 50 2.15 -18.84 -9.74
N PRO A 51 0.85 -18.79 -9.37
CA PRO A 51 0.33 -17.59 -8.72
C PRO A 51 1.02 -17.50 -7.35
N GLN A 52 2.14 -16.78 -7.29
CA GLN A 52 2.65 -16.26 -6.04
C GLN A 52 1.51 -15.38 -5.52
N GLN A 53 0.80 -15.87 -4.51
CA GLN A 53 0.03 -14.96 -3.67
C GLN A 53 1.04 -13.96 -3.16
N ASN A 54 1.10 -12.78 -3.79
CA ASN A 54 1.71 -11.62 -3.17
C ASN A 54 0.94 -11.49 -1.86
N ASP A 55 1.58 -11.92 -0.78
CA ASP A 55 1.05 -11.71 0.54
C ASP A 55 0.86 -10.20 0.64
N LEU A 56 -0.40 -9.76 0.73
CA LEU A 56 -0.80 -8.36 0.65
C LEU A 56 -0.11 -7.51 1.74
N PHE A 57 0.52 -8.18 2.71
CA PHE A 57 1.27 -7.62 3.82
C PHE A 57 2.79 -7.88 3.75
N ALA A 58 3.31 -8.59 2.73
CA ALA A 58 4.74 -8.86 2.58
C ALA A 58 5.53 -7.74 1.89
N ALA A 59 5.02 -6.50 1.92
CA ALA A 59 5.85 -5.36 1.63
C ALA A 59 6.96 -5.30 2.68
N ALA A 60 8.23 -5.38 2.26
CA ALA A 60 9.34 -5.18 3.16
C ALA A 60 9.16 -3.83 3.89
N PRO A 61 9.36 -3.77 5.22
CA PRO A 61 9.16 -2.55 5.98
C PRO A 61 10.04 -1.42 5.44
N HIS A 62 9.52 -0.20 5.45
CA HIS A 62 10.25 0.97 4.98
C HIS A 62 11.49 1.19 5.87
N PRO A 63 12.67 1.52 5.32
CA PRO A 63 13.90 1.67 6.12
C PRO A 63 13.78 2.69 7.25
N VAL A 64 12.93 3.72 7.09
CA VAL A 64 12.63 4.69 8.17
C VAL A 64 11.84 4.08 9.33
N VAL A 65 10.93 3.13 9.07
CA VAL A 65 10.18 2.44 10.13
C VAL A 65 11.13 1.61 10.98
N GLU A 66 12.02 0.87 10.33
CA GLU A 66 13.05 0.09 11.03
C GLU A 66 14.03 0.99 11.81
N ALA A 67 14.42 2.13 11.25
CA ALA A 67 15.27 3.10 11.95
C ALA A 67 14.59 3.69 13.19
N LEU A 68 13.28 3.94 13.14
CA LEU A 68 12.49 4.44 14.27
C LEU A 68 12.35 3.41 15.40
N GLU A 69 12.20 2.13 15.08
CA GLU A 69 12.09 1.07 16.09
C GLU A 69 13.39 0.89 16.89
N ASN A 70 14.53 1.21 16.28
CA ASN A 70 15.85 0.99 16.87
C ASN A 70 16.45 2.24 17.55
N VAL A 71 15.78 3.39 17.50
CA VAL A 71 16.30 4.64 18.07
C VAL A 71 15.77 4.86 19.50
N ASP A 72 16.66 5.20 20.43
CA ASP A 72 16.27 5.68 21.76
C ASP A 72 15.86 7.16 21.66
N MET A 73 14.55 7.42 21.58
CA MET A 73 14.02 8.78 21.44
C MET A 73 14.25 9.65 22.68
N ASP A 74 14.32 9.06 23.87
CA ASP A 74 14.45 9.80 25.13
C ASP A 74 15.91 10.19 25.43
N GLY A 75 16.86 9.46 24.85
CA GLY A 75 18.30 9.72 24.96
C GLY A 75 18.86 10.77 23.99
N LEU A 76 18.07 11.23 23.00
CA LEU A 76 18.57 12.13 21.96
C LEU A 76 18.64 13.59 22.42
N THR A 77 19.74 14.27 22.07
CA THR A 77 19.76 15.73 22.14
C THR A 77 18.90 16.34 21.02
N PRO A 78 18.37 17.56 21.21
CA PRO A 78 17.55 18.22 20.17
C PRO A 78 18.25 18.35 18.81
N ARG A 79 19.58 18.48 18.81
CA ARG A 79 20.37 18.59 17.58
C ARG A 79 20.50 17.24 16.87
N GLU A 80 20.72 16.16 17.60
CA GLU A 80 20.80 14.80 17.05
C GLU A 80 19.45 14.36 16.48
N ALA A 81 18.36 14.62 17.19
CA ALA A 81 17.01 14.38 16.71
C ALA A 81 16.75 15.10 15.37
N LEU A 82 17.14 16.38 15.28
CA LEU A 82 17.01 17.14 14.04
C LEU A 82 17.84 16.53 12.89
N SER A 83 19.08 16.13 13.14
CA SER A 83 19.93 15.48 12.15
C SER A 83 19.33 14.16 11.64
N LEU A 84 18.78 13.33 12.52
CA LEU A 84 18.11 12.09 12.15
C LEU A 84 16.87 12.34 11.27
N LEU A 85 16.08 13.37 11.59
CA LEU A 85 14.92 13.75 10.76
C LEU A 85 15.32 14.15 9.33
N TYR A 86 16.44 14.86 9.17
CA TYR A 86 16.96 15.17 7.84
C TYR A 86 17.41 13.91 7.10
N GLN A 87 18.13 13.00 7.77
CA GLN A 87 18.55 11.73 7.17
C GLN A 87 17.36 10.86 6.75
N TRP A 88 16.32 10.75 7.58
CA TRP A 88 15.14 9.96 7.24
C TRP A 88 14.32 10.57 6.12
N ARG A 89 14.27 11.91 6.00
CA ARG A 89 13.62 12.55 4.87
C ARG A 89 14.27 12.17 3.54
N ASP A 90 15.58 11.98 3.52
CA ASP A 90 16.30 11.60 2.30
C ASP A 90 16.10 10.10 1.95
N LEU A 91 15.55 9.30 2.87
CA LEU A 91 15.25 7.87 2.70
C LEU A 91 13.79 7.59 2.30
N ILE A 92 12.93 8.61 2.29
CA ILE A 92 11.51 8.56 1.87
C ILE A 92 11.41 9.09 0.43
#